data_AF-A0AAV2EBV2-F1
#
_entry.id   AF-A0AAV2EBV2-F1
#
_cell.length_a   1.000
_cell.length_b   1.000
_cell.length_c   1.000
_cell.angle_alpha   90.00
_cell.angle_beta   90.00
_cell.angle_gamma   90.00
#
_symmetry.space_group_name_H-M   'P 1'
#
loop_
_entity.id
_entity.type
_entity.pdbx_description
1 polymer ?
#
loop_
_entity_poly.entity_id
_entity_poly.type
_entity_poly.pdbx_seq_one_letter_code
_entity_poly.pdbx_strand_id
1 'polypeptide(L)'
;MVDKLIWHGTPDGVFTVKSAYHLVVDLDKRAGDWKSTASWMDRASWVSLWEANIPPKLKVFVWQIFNRILPTTKALREKGVPVLPRCTVCWGVSETMEHLFLDCPVARAM
;
A
#
# COMPACT_ATOMS: atom_id res chain seq x y z
N MET A 1 33.98 -3.05 34.09
CA MET A 1 32.96 -2.37 33.27
C MET A 1 32.05 -3.43 32.71
N VAL A 2 30.74 -3.24 32.84
CA VAL A 2 29.74 -4.19 32.33
C VAL A 2 29.26 -3.68 30.98
N ASP A 3 29.12 -4.58 30.01
CA ASP A 3 28.58 -4.27 28.69
C ASP A 3 27.15 -3.71 28.80
N LYS A 4 26.80 -2.75 27.93
CA LYS A 4 25.50 -2.07 27.96
C LYS A 4 24.99 -1.87 26.54
N LEU A 5 23.73 -2.22 26.31
CA LEU A 5 23.02 -1.90 25.08
C LEU A 5 22.78 -0.39 25.00
N ILE A 6 23.26 0.23 23.92
CA ILE A 6 23.07 1.65 23.62
C ILE A 6 22.33 1.82 22.29
N TRP A 7 21.42 2.80 22.24
CA TRP A 7 20.70 3.14 21.02
C TRP A 7 21.55 4.04 20.13
N HIS A 8 21.97 3.55 18.97
CA HIS A 8 22.80 4.33 18.03
C HIS A 8 22.06 5.53 17.43
N GLY A 9 20.72 5.55 17.45
CA GLY A 9 19.94 6.62 16.83
C GLY A 9 19.85 7.90 17.67
N THR A 10 20.49 7.98 18.84
CA THR A 10 20.63 9.23 19.60
C THR A 10 22.04 9.35 20.21
N PRO A 11 22.58 10.57 20.36
CA PRO A 11 23.93 10.77 20.91
C PRO A 11 24.08 10.37 22.38
N ASP A 12 22.98 10.41 23.14
CA ASP A 12 22.90 10.01 24.54
C ASP A 12 22.70 8.50 24.74
N GLY A 13 22.55 7.74 23.65
CA GLY A 13 22.37 6.29 23.68
C GLY A 13 21.00 5.83 24.18
N VAL A 14 20.04 6.74 24.39
CA VAL A 14 18.70 6.43 24.93
C VAL A 14 17.72 6.10 23.81
N PHE A 15 17.10 4.94 23.91
CA PHE A 15 16.04 4.54 22.99
C PHE A 15 14.76 5.37 23.20
N THR A 16 14.19 5.86 22.11
CA THR A 16 12.81 6.39 22.09
C THR A 16 12.09 5.94 20.82
N VAL A 17 10.77 5.81 20.88
CA VAL A 17 9.95 5.51 19.69
C VAL A 17 10.16 6.57 18.59
N LYS A 18 10.35 7.83 18.99
CA LYS A 18 10.61 8.95 18.07
C LYS A 18 11.94 8.77 17.32
N SER A 19 13.04 8.47 18.03
CA SER A 19 14.35 8.29 17.39
C SER A 19 14.39 7.03 16.52
N ALA A 20 13.71 5.96 16.92
CA ALA A 20 13.51 4.78 16.09
C ALA A 20 12.74 5.10 14.79
N TYR A 21 11.63 5.83 14.89
CA TYR A 21 10.84 6.23 13.73
C TYR A 21 11.64 7.08 12.74
N HIS A 22 12.37 8.09 13.23
CA HIS A 22 13.21 8.93 12.37
C HIS A 22 14.29 8.11 11.66
N LEU A 23 14.93 7.17 12.37
CA LEU A 23 15.94 6.30 11.77
C LEU A 23 15.35 5.46 10.63
N VAL A 24 14.19 4.83 10.83
CA VAL A 24 13.51 4.04 9.79
C VAL A 24 13.16 4.92 8.59
N VAL A 25 12.56 6.08 8.82
CA VAL A 25 12.19 7.02 7.75
C VAL A 25 13.42 7.48 6.94
N ASP A 26 14.55 7.73 7.59
CA ASP A 26 15.76 8.17 6.91
C ASP A 26 16.49 7.04 6.17
N LEU A 27 16.47 5.82 6.71
CA LEU A 27 16.94 4.63 6.00
C LEU A 27 16.11 4.37 4.73
N ASP A 28 14.79 4.48 4.84
CA ASP A 28 13.86 4.29 3.73
C ASP A 28 14.02 5.37 2.63
N LYS A 29 14.27 6.64 3.02
CA LYS A 29 14.61 7.71 2.06
C LYS A 29 15.92 7.42 1.32
N ARG A 30 16.94 6.91 2.03
CA ARG A 30 18.26 6.62 1.46
C ARG A 30 18.26 5.40 0.55
N ALA A 31 17.42 4.42 0.85
CA ALA A 31 17.23 3.25 0.01
C ALA A 31 16.62 3.62 -1.36
N GLY A 32 16.06 4.83 -1.53
CA GLY A 32 15.33 5.22 -2.75
C GLY A 32 14.02 4.45 -2.94
N ASP A 33 13.73 3.54 -2.01
CA ASP A 33 12.66 2.55 -2.06
C ASP A 33 11.50 2.88 -1.11
N TRP A 34 11.51 4.05 -0.44
CA TRP A 34 10.26 4.68 0.03
C TRP A 34 9.42 5.07 -1.18
N LYS A 35 8.80 4.07 -1.78
CA LYS A 35 7.52 4.22 -2.43
C LYS A 35 6.55 3.82 -1.36
N SER A 36 5.87 4.77 -0.72
CA SER A 36 4.59 4.45 -0.08
C SER A 36 3.78 3.75 -1.16
N THR A 37 3.72 2.41 -1.13
CA THR A 37 2.98 1.58 -2.07
C THR A 37 3.00 2.10 -3.52
N ALA A 38 4.16 2.32 -4.14
CA ALA A 38 4.23 2.81 -5.53
C ALA A 38 3.15 3.86 -5.85
N SER A 39 3.03 4.92 -5.03
CA SER A 39 1.88 5.83 -5.08
C SER A 39 1.71 6.35 -6.50
N TRP A 40 0.78 5.74 -7.23
CA TRP A 40 0.45 6.11 -8.60
C TRP A 40 -0.09 7.55 -8.67
N MET A 41 -0.45 8.11 -7.51
CA MET A 41 -0.94 9.46 -7.30
C MET A 41 0.06 10.27 -6.48
N ASP A 42 0.28 11.52 -6.88
CA ASP A 42 1.04 12.48 -6.09
C ASP A 42 0.17 13.08 -4.96
N ARG A 43 0.78 13.94 -4.14
CA ARG A 43 0.07 14.61 -3.04
C ARG A 43 -1.09 15.47 -3.53
N ALA A 44 -0.93 16.15 -4.67
CA ALA A 44 -1.98 17.02 -5.23
C ALA A 44 -3.21 16.20 -5.62
N SER A 45 -3.01 15.03 -6.22
CA SER A 45 -4.06 14.10 -6.61
C SER A 45 -4.84 13.58 -5.39
N TRP A 46 -4.15 13.34 -4.26
CA TRP A 46 -4.83 12.98 -3.01
C TRP A 46 -5.69 14.11 -2.45
N VAL A 47 -5.18 15.35 -2.46
CA VAL A 47 -5.97 16.52 -2.03
C VAL A 47 -7.24 16.64 -2.88
N SER A 48 -7.11 16.54 -4.20
CA SER A 48 -8.25 16.60 -5.12
C SER A 48 -9.29 15.50 -4.85
N LEU A 49 -8.86 14.26 -4.59
CA LEU A 49 -9.77 13.16 -4.24
C LEU A 49 -10.59 13.48 -2.97
N TRP A 50 -9.94 14.05 -1.96
CA TRP A 50 -10.59 14.37 -0.69
C TRP A 50 -11.49 15.61 -0.77
N GLU A 51 -11.20 16.54 -1.69
CA GLU A 51 -12.03 17.72 -1.97
C GLU A 51 -13.23 17.42 -2.89
N ALA A 52 -13.17 16.34 -3.67
CA ALA A 52 -14.22 15.97 -4.62
C ALA A 52 -15.60 15.86 -3.94
N ASN A 53 -16.65 16.40 -4.56
CA ASN A 53 -18.02 16.32 -4.05
C ASN A 53 -18.66 14.97 -4.39
N ILE A 54 -18.11 13.89 -3.83
CA ILE A 54 -18.61 12.52 -3.97
C ILE A 54 -18.83 11.87 -2.59
N PRO A 55 -19.70 10.85 -2.49
CA PRO A 55 -19.88 10.11 -1.26
C PRO A 55 -18.54 9.65 -0.64
N PRO A 56 -18.35 9.80 0.69
CA PRO A 56 -17.11 9.39 1.37
C PRO A 56 -16.70 7.94 1.09
N LYS A 57 -17.69 7.05 0.94
CA LYS A 57 -17.46 5.65 0.59
C LYS A 57 -16.71 5.48 -0.73
N LEU A 58 -16.98 6.32 -1.73
CA LEU A 58 -16.28 6.29 -3.01
C LEU A 58 -14.86 6.84 -2.89
N LYS A 59 -14.64 7.89 -2.08
CA LYS A 59 -13.28 8.41 -1.82
C LYS A 59 -12.37 7.33 -1.22
N VAL A 60 -12.88 6.62 -0.20
CA VAL A 60 -12.16 5.51 0.44
C VAL A 60 -11.93 4.38 -0.56
N PHE A 61 -12.92 4.04 -1.38
CA PHE A 61 -12.78 2.99 -2.38
C PHE A 61 -11.70 3.32 -3.41
N VAL A 62 -11.69 4.53 -3.95
CA VAL A 62 -10.65 5.01 -4.86
C VAL A 62 -9.27 4.99 -4.19
N TRP A 63 -9.18 5.45 -2.94
CA TRP A 63 -7.95 5.36 -2.16
C TRP A 63 -7.44 3.92 -1.98
N GLN A 64 -8.34 2.96 -1.71
CA GLN A 64 -7.99 1.55 -1.63
C GLN A 64 -7.50 0.99 -2.98
N ILE A 65 -8.13 1.42 -4.09
CA ILE A 65 -7.70 1.04 -5.43
C ILE A 65 -6.27 1.49 -5.64
N PHE A 66 -6.00 2.78 -5.49
CA PHE A 66 -4.71 3.37 -5.80
C PHE A 66 -3.56 2.94 -4.86
N ASN A 67 -3.89 2.38 -3.69
CA ASN A 67 -2.89 1.81 -2.78
C ASN A 67 -2.76 0.27 -2.92
N ARG A 68 -3.40 -0.36 -3.92
CA ARG A 68 -3.41 -1.82 -4.12
C ARG A 68 -3.86 -2.60 -2.87
N ILE A 69 -4.77 -2.02 -2.10
CA ILE A 69 -5.23 -2.61 -0.82
C ILE A 69 -6.33 -3.65 -1.03
N LEU A 70 -7.04 -3.59 -2.16
CA LEU A 70 -8.16 -4.50 -2.41
C LEU A 70 -7.70 -5.97 -2.43
N PRO A 71 -8.49 -6.89 -1.86
CA PRO A 71 -8.13 -8.30 -1.70
C PRO A 71 -8.30 -9.07 -3.02
N THR A 72 -7.53 -8.71 -4.03
CA THR A 72 -7.48 -9.48 -5.29
C THR A 72 -6.89 -10.86 -5.06
N THR A 73 -7.24 -11.84 -5.89
CA THR A 73 -6.62 -13.18 -5.78
C THR A 73 -5.11 -13.14 -5.87
N LYS A 74 -4.54 -12.22 -6.67
CA LYS A 74 -3.09 -11.98 -6.69
C LYS A 74 -2.56 -11.51 -5.33
N ALA A 75 -3.14 -10.45 -4.77
CA ALA A 75 -2.71 -9.90 -3.48
C ALA A 75 -2.88 -10.90 -2.31
N LEU A 76 -3.92 -11.73 -2.35
CA LEU A 76 -4.15 -12.79 -1.37
C LEU A 76 -3.08 -13.88 -1.47
N ARG A 77 -2.70 -14.30 -2.69
CA ARG A 77 -1.62 -15.29 -2.91
C ARG A 77 -0.25 -14.78 -2.49
N GLU A 78 0.05 -13.51 -2.76
CA GLU A 78 1.29 -12.87 -2.28
C GLU A 78 1.40 -12.88 -0.75
N LYS A 79 0.26 -12.89 -0.04
CA LYS A 79 0.17 -13.03 1.41
C LYS A 79 0.08 -14.48 1.91
N GLY A 80 0.22 -15.47 1.03
CA GLY A 80 0.17 -16.89 1.38
C GLY A 80 -1.24 -17.46 1.61
N VAL A 81 -2.30 -16.72 1.26
CA VAL A 81 -3.67 -17.23 1.37
C VAL A 81 -3.95 -18.20 0.21
N PRO A 82 -4.45 -19.42 0.48
CA PRO A 82 -4.70 -20.41 -0.56
C PRO A 82 -5.98 -20.06 -1.33
N VAL A 83 -5.81 -19.34 -2.45
CA VAL A 83 -6.90 -19.02 -3.39
C VAL A 83 -6.52 -19.43 -4.81
N LEU A 84 -7.55 -19.74 -5.62
CA LEU A 84 -7.34 -20.04 -7.04
C LEU A 84 -6.84 -18.79 -7.77
N PRO A 85 -5.89 -18.92 -8.70
CA PRO A 85 -5.35 -17.78 -9.46
C PRO A 85 -6.27 -17.39 -10.62
N ARG A 86 -7.54 -17.13 -10.32
CA ARG A 86 -8.58 -16.79 -11.29
C ARG A 86 -9.48 -15.70 -10.74
N CYS A 87 -9.97 -14.84 -11.63
CA CYS A 87 -10.99 -13.86 -11.29
C CYS A 87 -12.24 -14.55 -10.76
N THR A 88 -12.75 -14.07 -9.63
CA THR A 88 -13.97 -14.59 -9.01
C THR A 88 -15.24 -14.21 -9.78
N VAL A 89 -15.14 -13.21 -10.66
CA VAL A 89 -16.25 -12.68 -11.46
C VAL A 89 -16.33 -13.35 -12.82
N CYS A 90 -15.28 -13.28 -13.63
CA CYS A 90 -15.30 -13.84 -14.99
C CYS A 90 -14.73 -15.27 -15.09
N TRP A 91 -14.16 -15.81 -14.00
CA TRP A 91 -13.55 -17.14 -13.97
C TRP A 91 -12.39 -17.37 -14.96
N GLY A 92 -11.87 -16.30 -15.56
CA GLY A 92 -10.79 -16.32 -16.55
C GLY A 92 -9.39 -16.27 -15.92
N VAL A 93 -8.65 -15.21 -16.27
CA VAL A 93 -7.25 -14.99 -15.81
C VAL A 93 -7.19 -14.58 -14.33
N SER A 94 -5.98 -14.55 -13.76
CA SER A 94 -5.76 -14.13 -12.37
C SER A 94 -6.34 -12.74 -12.10
N GLU A 95 -7.03 -12.59 -10.98
CA GLU A 95 -7.57 -11.32 -10.55
C GLU A 95 -6.43 -10.38 -10.13
N THR A 96 -6.28 -9.29 -10.88
CA THR A 96 -5.48 -8.12 -10.51
C THR A 96 -6.39 -6.90 -10.47
N MET A 97 -5.87 -5.76 -10.03
CA MET A 97 -6.64 -4.51 -10.00
C MET A 97 -7.03 -4.10 -11.42
N GLU A 98 -6.09 -4.19 -12.36
CA GLU A 98 -6.29 -3.90 -13.78
C GLU A 98 -7.34 -4.84 -14.37
N HIS A 99 -7.25 -6.14 -14.06
CA HIS A 99 -8.27 -7.08 -14.49
C HIS A 99 -9.64 -6.74 -13.91
N LEU A 100 -9.75 -6.50 -12.61
CA LEU A 100 -11.03 -6.28 -11.94
C LEU A 100 -11.78 -5.04 -12.47
N PHE A 101 -11.04 -3.97 -12.83
CA PHE A 101 -11.64 -2.70 -13.24
C PHE A 101 -11.58 -2.38 -14.73
N LEU A 102 -10.66 -2.99 -15.51
CA LEU A 102 -10.40 -2.62 -16.90
C LEU A 102 -10.47 -3.81 -17.86
N ASP A 103 -9.83 -4.93 -17.53
CA ASP A 103 -9.68 -6.04 -18.49
C ASP A 103 -10.77 -7.12 -18.38
N CYS A 104 -11.46 -7.20 -17.23
CA CYS A 104 -12.48 -8.22 -16.99
C CYS A 104 -13.63 -8.07 -18.00
N PRO A 105 -13.98 -9.13 -18.75
CA PRO A 105 -15.07 -9.07 -19.73
C PRO A 105 -16.40 -8.63 -19.12
N VAL A 106 -16.64 -9.01 -17.87
CA VAL A 106 -17.86 -8.61 -17.14
C VAL A 106 -17.80 -7.12 -16.78
N ALA A 107 -16.66 -6.62 -16.30
CA ALA A 107 -16.49 -5.20 -15.98
C ALA A 107 -16.57 -4.31 -17.24
N ARG A 108 -16.07 -4.79 -18.39
CA ARG A 108 -16.16 -4.09 -19.68
C ARG A 108 -17.56 -4.05 -20.28
N ALA A 109 -18.44 -4.95 -19.87
CA ALA A 109 -19.81 -5.05 -20.35
C ALA A 109 -20.82 -4.31 -19.46
N MET A 110 -20.36 -3.73 -18.35
CA MET A 110 -21.13 -2.83 -17.48
C MET A 110 -20.98 -1.38 -17.94
#